data_AF-A0A094HPG4-F1
#
_entry.id   AF-A0A094HPG4-F1
#
_cell.length_a   1.000
_cell.length_b   1.000
_cell.length_c   1.000
_cell.angle_alpha   90.00
_cell.angle_beta   90.00
_cell.angle_gamma   90.00
#
_symmetry.space_group_name_H-M   'P 1'
#
loop_
_entity.id
_entity.type
_entity.pdbx_description
1 polymer ?
#
loop_
_entity_poly.entity_id
_entity_poly.type
_entity_poly.pdbx_seq_one_letter_code
_entity_poly.pdbx_strand_id
1 'polypeptide(L)'
;MAEVLGLASSVITVIDLSAKVASWCSEYYANVKNAPDDIERLQRETQGLKATLERVQSLCDGPNGVKLQESQSLSGAVKDCKKQLDQLETKLEPR
;
A
#
# COMPACT_ATOMS: atom_id res chain seq x y z
N MET A 1 -25.54 6.17 -6.38
CA MET A 1 -25.07 5.21 -5.36
C MET A 1 -23.57 5.06 -5.52
N ALA A 2 -22.81 5.76 -4.67
CA ALA A 2 -21.35 5.81 -4.75
C ALA A 2 -20.78 5.19 -3.46
N GLU A 3 -21.08 3.92 -3.20
CA GLU A 3 -20.66 3.30 -1.94
C GLU A 3 -20.52 1.78 -2.02
N VAL A 4 -19.96 1.26 -3.11
CA VAL A 4 -19.16 0.02 -3.08
C VAL A 4 -18.04 0.13 -4.14
N LEU A 5 -17.13 1.08 -3.97
CA LEU A 5 -15.75 0.78 -4.37
C LEU A 5 -15.24 -0.17 -3.28
N GLY A 6 -15.50 -1.47 -3.46
CA GLY A 6 -15.37 -2.49 -2.42
C GLY A 6 -13.96 -2.55 -1.81
N LEU A 7 -13.85 -3.23 -0.67
CA LEU A 7 -12.57 -3.44 0.03
C LEU A 7 -11.48 -3.94 -0.94
N ALA A 8 -11.83 -4.84 -1.85
CA ALA A 8 -10.93 -5.35 -2.88
C ALA A 8 -10.35 -4.26 -3.78
N SER A 9 -11.17 -3.31 -4.25
CA SER A 9 -10.71 -2.18 -5.07
C SER A 9 -9.78 -1.24 -4.28
N SER A 10 -10.11 -1.00 -3.01
CA SER A 10 -9.25 -0.21 -2.12
C SER A 10 -7.90 -0.90 -1.92
N VAL A 11 -7.90 -2.21 -1.65
CA VAL A 11 -6.69 -3.02 -1.49
C VAL A 11 -5.80 -2.97 -2.74
N ILE A 12 -6.38 -3.14 -3.94
CA ILE A 12 -5.64 -3.01 -5.21
C ILE A 12 -4.94 -1.64 -5.31
N THR A 13 -5.65 -0.58 -4.93
CA THR A 13 -5.09 0.78 -4.96
C THR A 13 -3.90 0.91 -4.00
N VAL A 14 -4.00 0.34 -2.79
CA VAL A 14 -2.91 0.39 -1.81
C VAL A 14 -1.70 -0.44 -2.27
N ILE A 15 -1.92 -1.55 -2.99
CA ILE A 15 -0.86 -2.36 -3.61
C ILE A 15 -0.09 -1.54 -4.65
N ASP A 16 -0.80 -0.84 -5.54
CA ASP A 16 -0.19 0.01 -6.58
C ASP A 16 0.63 1.15 -5.97
N LEU A 17 0.05 1.87 -5.00
CA LEU A 17 0.74 2.94 -4.26
C LEU A 17 1.99 2.43 -3.54
N SER A 18 1.92 1.25 -2.92
CA SER A 18 3.09 0.64 -2.26
C SER A 18 4.21 0.39 -3.28
N ALA A 19 3.88 -0.14 -4.46
CA ALA A 19 4.86 -0.36 -5.51
C ALA A 19 5.50 0.94 -6.00
N LYS A 20 4.71 2.00 -6.18
CA LYS A 20 5.20 3.33 -6.62
C LYS A 20 6.12 3.97 -5.58
N VAL A 21 5.73 3.99 -4.31
CA VAL A 21 6.57 4.48 -3.21
C VAL A 21 7.90 3.72 -3.13
N ALA A 22 7.86 2.39 -3.22
CA ALA A 22 9.09 1.59 -3.21
C ALA A 22 10.02 1.92 -4.41
N SER A 23 9.43 2.18 -5.58
CA SER A 23 10.18 2.60 -6.77
C SER A 23 10.85 3.96 -6.57
N TRP A 24 10.09 4.96 -6.11
CA TRP A 24 10.65 6.31 -5.87
C TRP A 24 11.70 6.34 -4.79
N CYS A 25 11.56 5.54 -3.73
CA CYS A 25 12.63 5.38 -2.75
C CYS A 25 13.88 4.72 -3.33
N SER A 26 13.72 3.83 -4.31
CA SER A 26 14.86 3.26 -5.02
C SER A 26 15.57 4.32 -5.89
N GLU A 27 14.82 5.10 -6.66
CA GLU A 27 15.38 6.10 -7.59
C GLU A 27 15.93 7.35 -6.91
N TYR A 28 15.18 7.94 -5.97
CA TYR A 28 15.59 9.15 -5.27
C TYR A 28 16.91 8.96 -4.53
N TYR A 29 17.12 7.75 -4.00
CA TYR A 29 18.25 7.49 -3.13
C TYR A 29 19.39 6.67 -3.74
N ALA A 30 19.25 6.13 -4.95
CA ALA A 30 20.40 5.66 -5.74
C ALA A 30 21.48 6.75 -5.91
N ASN A 31 21.09 8.03 -5.75
CA ASN A 31 21.96 9.19 -5.84
C ASN A 31 22.43 9.75 -4.48
N VAL A 32 22.01 9.18 -3.34
CA VAL A 32 22.30 9.72 -2.00
C VAL A 32 23.28 8.83 -1.25
N LYS A 33 24.53 9.30 -1.16
CA LYS A 33 25.70 8.55 -0.67
C LYS A 33 25.69 8.14 0.82
N ASN A 34 24.65 8.50 1.61
CA ASN A 34 24.71 8.45 3.08
C ASN A 34 23.38 8.11 3.79
N ALA A 35 22.40 7.49 3.14
CA ALA A 35 21.13 7.09 3.77
C ALA A 35 20.74 5.60 3.63
N PRO A 36 21.66 4.63 3.43
CA PRO A 36 21.30 3.28 2.97
C PRO A 36 20.35 2.51 3.90
N ASP A 37 20.50 2.66 5.23
CA ASP A 37 19.74 1.86 6.21
C ASP A 37 18.25 2.25 6.28
N ASP A 38 17.96 3.56 6.35
CA ASP A 38 16.57 4.06 6.37
C ASP A 38 15.83 3.73 5.07
N ILE A 39 16.53 3.74 3.92
CA ILE A 39 15.96 3.39 2.62
C ILE A 39 15.69 1.90 2.53
N GLU A 40 16.67 1.07 2.90
CA GLU A 40 16.51 -0.38 2.87
C GLU A 40 15.36 -0.80 3.80
N ARG A 41 15.26 -0.16 4.97
CA ARG A 41 14.14 -0.34 5.88
C ARG A 41 12.83 0.06 5.22
N LEU A 42 12.74 1.25 4.62
CA LEU A 42 11.49 1.71 4.01
C LEU A 42 11.07 0.85 2.80
N GLN A 43 12.03 0.40 1.99
CA GLN A 43 11.78 -0.55 0.90
C GLN A 43 11.25 -1.89 1.42
N ARG A 44 11.89 -2.47 2.45
CA ARG A 44 11.44 -3.72 3.08
C ARG A 44 10.04 -3.59 3.65
N GLU A 45 9.76 -2.51 4.39
CA GLU A 45 8.45 -2.26 4.97
C GLU A 45 7.37 -2.10 3.89
N THR A 46 7.66 -1.35 2.82
CA THR A 46 6.72 -1.14 1.71
C THR A 46 6.46 -2.43 0.92
N GLN A 47 7.49 -3.26 0.70
CA GLN A 47 7.35 -4.58 0.09
C GLN A 47 6.55 -5.55 0.99
N GLY A 48 6.82 -5.55 2.30
CA GLY A 48 6.08 -6.35 3.28
C GLY A 48 4.61 -5.96 3.35
N LEU A 49 4.34 -4.66 3.26
CA LEU A 49 2.99 -4.11 3.17
C LEU A 49 2.28 -4.59 1.89
N LYS A 50 2.92 -4.47 0.73
CA LYS A 50 2.40 -4.97 -0.55
C LYS A 50 2.03 -6.45 -0.46
N ALA A 51 2.95 -7.30 0.00
CA ALA A 51 2.72 -8.74 0.12
C ALA A 51 1.58 -9.09 1.10
N THR A 52 1.40 -8.28 2.14
CA THR A 52 0.28 -8.43 3.08
C THR A 52 -1.04 -8.06 2.41
N LEU A 53 -1.07 -6.97 1.65
CA LEU A 53 -2.27 -6.53 0.91
C LEU A 53 -2.64 -7.50 -0.22
N GLU A 54 -1.67 -8.07 -0.93
CA GLU A 54 -1.90 -9.13 -1.93
C GLU A 54 -2.56 -10.37 -1.30
N ARG A 55 -2.16 -10.73 -0.07
CA ARG A 55 -2.84 -11.79 0.70
C ARG A 55 -4.25 -11.40 1.09
N VAL A 56 -4.48 -10.17 1.56
CA VAL A 56 -5.82 -9.67 1.86
C VAL A 56 -6.70 -9.70 0.61
N GLN A 57 -6.16 -9.33 -0.56
CA GLN A 57 -6.87 -9.41 -1.83
C GLN A 57 -7.26 -10.86 -2.16
N SER A 58 -6.32 -11.81 -2.07
CA SER A 58 -6.60 -13.22 -2.31
C SER A 58 -7.68 -13.77 -1.36
N LEU A 59 -7.69 -13.35 -0.10
CA LEU A 59 -8.75 -13.70 0.86
C LEU A 59 -10.10 -13.08 0.49
N CYS A 60 -10.10 -11.87 -0.09
CA CYS A 60 -11.30 -11.19 -0.57
C CYS A 60 -11.89 -11.81 -1.84
N ASP A 61 -11.04 -12.38 -2.71
CA ASP A 61 -11.47 -13.18 -3.87
C ASP A 61 -11.89 -14.60 -3.48
N GLY A 62 -11.54 -15.04 -2.27
CA GLY A 62 -11.87 -16.36 -1.74
C GLY A 62 -13.31 -16.50 -1.21
N PRO A 63 -13.67 -17.68 -0.69
CA PRO A 63 -15.03 -18.00 -0.23
C PRO A 63 -15.51 -17.13 0.95
N ASN A 64 -14.60 -16.49 1.67
CA ASN A 64 -14.92 -15.58 2.78
C ASN A 64 -14.95 -14.10 2.35
N GLY A 65 -14.87 -13.82 1.05
CA GLY A 65 -14.76 -12.47 0.51
C GLY A 65 -15.84 -11.50 0.98
N VAL A 66 -17.10 -11.95 0.98
CA VAL A 66 -18.25 -11.15 1.43
C VAL A 66 -18.08 -10.72 2.89
N LYS A 67 -17.71 -11.66 3.79
CA LYS A 67 -17.51 -11.35 5.21
C LYS A 67 -16.34 -10.39 5.46
N LEU A 68 -15.30 -10.48 4.63
CA LEU A 68 -14.15 -9.58 4.69
C LEU A 68 -14.50 -8.18 4.17
N GLN A 69 -15.31 -8.09 3.12
CA GLN A 69 -15.80 -6.83 2.57
C GLN A 69 -16.72 -6.08 3.55
N GLU A 70 -17.51 -6.81 4.35
CA GLU A 70 -18.37 -6.23 5.40
C GLU A 70 -17.60 -5.83 6.67
N SER A 71 -16.32 -6.21 6.79
CA SER A 71 -15.49 -5.85 7.95
C SER A 71 -15.12 -4.37 7.95
N GLN A 72 -15.81 -3.59 8.78
CA GLN A 72 -15.54 -2.16 8.94
C GLN A 72 -14.13 -1.88 9.48
N SER A 73 -13.61 -2.73 10.38
CA SER A 73 -12.24 -2.60 10.88
C SER A 73 -11.19 -2.80 9.79
N LEU A 74 -11.36 -3.81 8.93
CA LEU A 74 -10.45 -4.05 7.81
C LEU A 74 -10.55 -2.91 6.77
N SER A 75 -11.77 -2.45 6.47
CA SER A 75 -11.99 -1.31 5.58
C SER A 75 -11.36 -0.02 6.10
N GLY A 76 -11.47 0.24 7.41
CA GLY A 76 -10.80 1.35 8.07
C GLY A 76 -9.28 1.28 7.97
N ALA A 77 -8.69 0.10 8.26
CA ALA A 77 -7.25 -0.11 8.19
C ALA A 77 -6.70 0.07 6.75
N VAL A 78 -7.38 -0.45 5.74
CA VAL A 78 -6.98 -0.29 4.32
C VAL A 78 -7.06 1.18 3.90
N LYS A 79 -8.09 1.91 4.31
CA LYS A 79 -8.21 3.35 4.01
C LYS A 79 -7.12 4.18 4.68
N ASP A 80 -6.80 3.88 5.94
CA ASP A 80 -5.72 4.57 6.65
C ASP A 80 -4.36 4.30 5.99
N CYS A 81 -4.12 3.04 5.63
CA CYS A 81 -2.92 2.64 4.91
C CYS A 81 -2.79 3.36 3.56
N LYS A 82 -3.89 3.47 2.80
CA LYS A 82 -3.94 4.27 1.57
C LYS A 82 -3.53 5.72 1.83
N LYS A 83 -4.08 6.35 2.86
CA LYS A 83 -3.79 7.75 3.21
C LYS A 83 -2.31 7.94 3.56
N GLN A 84 -1.72 7.03 4.32
CA GLN A 84 -0.29 7.10 4.67
C GLN A 84 0.60 6.96 3.43
N LEU A 85 0.27 6.02 2.53
CA LEU A 85 1.03 5.86 1.28
C LEU A 85 0.88 7.03 0.32
N ASP A 86 -0.32 7.62 0.20
CA ASP A 86 -0.57 8.82 -0.62
C ASP A 86 0.24 10.03 -0.13
N GLN A 87 0.32 10.21 1.19
CA GLN A 87 1.17 11.23 1.79
C GLN A 87 2.66 10.98 1.56
N LEU A 88 3.08 9.71 1.55
CA LEU A 88 4.45 9.32 1.28
C LEU A 88 4.80 9.47 -0.20
N GLU A 89 3.89 9.10 -1.09
CA GLU A 89 3.93 9.34 -2.54
C GLU A 89 4.18 10.84 -2.78
N THR A 90 3.30 11.71 -2.28
CA THR A 90 3.43 13.18 -2.46
C THR A 90 4.78 13.75 -1.99
N LYS A 91 5.41 13.14 -0.98
CA LYS A 91 6.71 13.60 -0.46
C LYS A 91 7.91 13.09 -1.28
N LEU A 92 7.74 11.97 -1.96
CA LEU A 92 8.79 11.28 -2.71
C LEU A 92 8.71 11.53 -4.22
N GLU A 93 7.59 12.07 -4.72
CA GLU A 93 7.43 12.40 -6.12
C GLU A 93 8.58 13.32 -6.58
N PRO A 94 9.38 12.90 -7.58
CA PRO A 94 10.49 13.70 -8.07
C PRO A 94 9.96 15.00 -8.70
N ARG A 95 10.50 16.15 -8.27
CA ARG A 95 10.20 17.47 -8.84
C ARG A 95 11.13 17.82 -9.99
#